data_AF-A0A1Q9VAU2-F1
#
_entry.id   AF-A0A1Q9VAU2-F1
#
_cell.length_a   1.000
_cell.length_b   1.000
_cell.length_c   1.000
_cell.angle_alpha   90.00
_cell.angle_beta   90.00
_cell.angle_gamma   90.00
#
_symmetry.space_group_name_H-M   'P 1'
#
loop_
_entity.id
_entity.type
_entity.pdbx_description
1 polymer ?
#
loop_
_entity_poly.entity_id
_entity_poly.type
_entity_poly.pdbx_seq_one_letter_code
_entity_poly.pdbx_strand_id
1 'polypeptide(L)' 'MYARLEESGRRVASFAEKVGSRMPTPEEASRLQLGQGVTVLTVARVAYAQDGTPLEVNDMVLPADRCELTYEWTAD' A
#
# COMPACT_ATOMS: atom_id res chain seq x y z
N MET A 1 -1.49 -2.32 -12.55
CA MET A 1 -1.85 -0.96 -12.11
C MET A 1 -0.84 0.05 -12.66
N TYR A 2 0.46 -0.03 -12.32
CA TYR A 2 1.49 0.87 -12.87
C TYR A 2 1.70 0.82 -14.39
N ALA A 3 1.51 -0.34 -15.02
CA ALA A 3 1.62 -0.49 -16.48
C ALA A 3 0.70 0.47 -17.27
N ARG A 4 -0.43 0.91 -16.70
CA ARG A 4 -1.35 1.86 -17.36
C ARG A 4 -0.92 3.32 -17.23
N LEU A 5 -0.10 3.68 -16.25
CA LEU A 5 0.42 5.05 -16.13
C LEU A 5 1.53 5.31 -17.16
N GLU A 6 2.35 4.29 -17.42
CA GLU A 6 3.44 4.35 -18.39
C GLU A 6 2.94 4.59 -19.83
N GLU A 7 1.74 4.10 -20.19
CA GLU A 7 1.11 4.34 -21.49
C GLU A 7 0.69 5.82 -21.71
N SER A 8 0.65 6.64 -20.65
CA SER A 8 0.34 8.08 -20.74
C SER A 8 1.57 9.00 -20.75
N GLY A 9 2.78 8.44 -20.82
CA GLY A 9 4.04 9.20 -20.77
C GLY A 9 4.44 9.66 -19.37
N ARG A 10 3.66 9.34 -18.33
CA ARG A 10 3.94 9.67 -16.93
C ARG A 10 4.58 8.45 -16.24
N ARG A 11 5.91 8.45 -16.21
CA ARG A 11 6.70 7.41 -15.54
C ARG A 11 6.74 7.67 -14.04
N VAL A 12 6.54 6.62 -13.26
CA VAL A 12 6.74 6.68 -11.81
C VAL A 12 8.24 6.77 -11.54
N ALA A 13 8.65 7.80 -10.79
CA ALA A 13 10.04 8.02 -10.40
C ALA A 13 10.31 7.57 -8.96
N SER A 14 9.33 7.69 -8.06
CA SER A 14 9.48 7.28 -6.67
C SER A 14 8.14 6.92 -6.03
N PHE A 15 8.23 6.22 -4.89
CA PHE A 15 7.11 5.88 -4.04
C PHE A 15 7.36 6.41 -2.63
N ALA A 16 6.31 6.95 -2.00
CA ALA A 16 6.29 7.19 -0.57
C ALA A 16 5.21 6.30 0.04
N GLU A 17 5.54 5.59 1.11
CA GLU A 17 4.60 4.72 1.82
C GLU A 17 4.53 5.09 3.29
N LYS A 18 3.30 5.13 3.81
CA LYS A 18 3.02 5.16 5.24
C LYS A 18 2.40 3.82 5.63
N VAL A 19 3.18 3.02 6.33
CA VAL A 19 2.78 1.69 6.82
C VAL A 19 2.43 1.79 8.30
N GLY A 20 1.36 1.12 8.71
CA GLY A 20 0.90 1.06 10.08
C GLY A 20 0.14 -0.22 10.39
N SER A 21 -0.29 -0.35 11.64
CA SER A 21 -1.15 -1.43 12.10
C SER A 21 -2.20 -0.89 13.06
N ARG A 22 -3.39 -1.50 13.05
CA ARG A 22 -4.48 -1.20 14.00
C ARG A 22 -5.46 -2.37 14.09
N MET A 23 -6.39 -2.29 15.04
CA MET A 23 -7.55 -3.17 15.03
C MET A 23 -8.44 -2.88 13.80
N PRO A 24 -9.06 -3.91 13.20
CA PRO A 24 -9.99 -3.73 12.10
C PRO A 24 -11.28 -3.05 12.57
N THR A 25 -11.94 -2.35 11.65
CA THR A 25 -13.35 -2.00 11.82
C THR A 25 -14.23 -3.25 11.66
N PRO A 26 -15.49 -3.25 12.12
CA PRO A 26 -16.40 -4.38 11.92
C PRO A 26 -16.60 -4.76 10.44
N GLU A 27 -16.62 -3.76 9.53
CA GLU A 27 -16.75 -4.01 8.10
C GLU A 27 -15.49 -4.69 7.53
N GLU A 28 -14.30 -4.20 7.90
CA GLU A 28 -13.03 -4.81 7.49
C GLU A 28 -12.90 -6.24 8.00
N ALA A 29 -13.25 -6.47 9.27
CA ALA A 29 -13.23 -7.81 9.87
C ALA A 29 -14.14 -8.79 9.11
N SER A 30 -15.33 -8.33 8.71
CA SER A 30 -16.26 -9.13 7.91
C SER A 30 -15.73 -9.38 6.49
N ARG A 31 -15.34 -8.32 5.78
CA ARG A 31 -14.90 -8.40 4.38
C ARG A 31 -13.62 -9.20 4.19
N LEU A 32 -12.67 -9.08 5.13
CA LEU A 32 -11.41 -9.81 5.12
C LEU A 32 -11.51 -11.17 5.83
N GLN A 33 -12.68 -11.48 6.42
CA GLN A 33 -12.93 -12.72 7.17
C GLN A 33 -11.86 -12.91 8.25
N LEU A 34 -11.69 -11.91 9.11
CA LEU A 34 -10.67 -11.91 10.15
C LEU A 34 -11.12 -12.76 11.35
N GLY A 35 -10.18 -13.53 11.89
CA GLY A 35 -10.36 -14.15 13.20
C GLY A 35 -10.38 -13.11 14.32
N GLN A 36 -10.92 -13.48 15.48
CA GLN A 36 -10.92 -12.61 16.65
C GLN A 36 -9.48 -12.23 17.05
N GLY A 37 -9.25 -10.93 17.28
CA GLY A 37 -7.95 -10.42 17.71
C GLY A 37 -6.92 -10.23 16.58
N VAL A 38 -7.26 -10.59 15.33
CA VAL A 38 -6.39 -10.34 14.17
C VAL A 38 -6.39 -8.84 13.84
N THR A 39 -5.21 -8.22 13.84
CA THR A 39 -5.00 -6.83 13.41
C THR A 39 -4.96 -6.71 11.89
N VAL A 40 -5.10 -5.49 11.39
CA VAL A 40 -4.85 -5.17 9.98
C VAL A 40 -3.59 -4.33 9.82
N LEU A 41 -2.88 -4.56 8.73
CA LEU A 41 -1.85 -3.65 8.23
C LEU A 41 -2.52 -2.58 7.37
N THR A 42 -2.15 -1.32 7.57
CA THR A 42 -2.59 -0.19 6.74
C THR A 42 -1.43 0.32 5.91
N VAL A 43 -1.64 0.51 4.62
CA VAL A 43 -0.63 1.02 3.70
C VAL A 43 -1.23 2.14 2.87
N ALA A 44 -0.72 3.36 3.05
CA ALA A 44 -0.99 4.48 2.16
C ALA A 44 0.25 4.73 1.30
N ARG A 45 0.14 4.47 -0.01
CA ARG A 45 1.20 4.64 -1.00
C ARG A 45 0.87 5.78 -1.94
N VAL A 46 1.84 6.64 -2.21
CA VAL A 46 1.77 7.64 -3.28
C VAL A 46 2.91 7.39 -4.27
N ALA A 47 2.57 7.29 -5.54
CA ALA A 47 3.53 7.26 -6.65
C ALA A 47 3.74 8.68 -7.18
N TYR A 48 4.99 9.08 -7.39
CA TYR A 48 5.33 10.42 -7.87
C TYR A 48 6.05 10.37 -9.23
N ALA A 49 5.83 11.38 -10.05
CA ALA A 49 6.65 11.67 -11.23
C ALA A 49 7.98 12.31 -10.84
N GLN A 50 8.89 12.45 -11.80
CA GLN A 50 10.22 13.03 -11.58
C GLN A 50 10.18 14.50 -11.11
N ASP A 51 9.13 15.24 -11.48
CA ASP A 51 8.90 16.63 -11.05
C ASP A 51 8.18 16.73 -9.69
N GLY A 52 7.93 15.59 -9.01
CA GLY A 52 7.23 15.53 -7.74
C GLY A 52 5.70 15.55 -7.84
N THR A 53 5.12 15.52 -9.05
CA THR A 53 3.67 15.43 -9.22
C THR A 53 3.14 14.08 -8.75
N PRO A 54 2.12 14.01 -7.87
CA PRO A 54 1.51 12.75 -7.47
C PRO A 54 0.74 12.16 -8.67
N LEU A 55 1.06 10.92 -9.00
CA LEU A 55 0.48 10.19 -10.12
C LEU A 55 -0.64 9.25 -9.71
N GLU A 56 -0.47 8.60 -8.55
CA GLU A 56 -1.42 7.62 -8.02
C GLU A 56 -1.37 7.61 -6.49
N VAL A 57 -2.54 7.43 -5.87
CA VAL A 57 -2.68 7.15 -4.45
C VAL A 57 -3.34 5.79 -4.29
N ASN A 58 -2.74 4.93 -3.49
CA ASN A 58 -3.25 3.62 -3.15
C ASN A 58 -3.35 3.48 -1.63
N ASP A 59 -4.56 3.20 -1.14
CA ASP A 59 -4.84 2.99 0.28
C ASP A 59 -5.34 1.56 0.46
N MET A 60 -4.62 0.78 1.28
CA MET A 60 -4.86 -0.64 1.48
C MET A 60 -5.00 -0.98 2.96
N VAL A 61 -5.91 -1.93 3.21
CA VAL A 61 -6.08 -2.60 4.50
C VAL A 61 -5.90 -4.09 4.26
N LEU A 62 -4.92 -4.70 4.92
CA LEU A 62 -4.49 -6.08 4.71
C LEU A 62 -4.60 -6.90 6.00
N PRO A 63 -5.02 -8.17 5.94
CA PRO A 63 -5.03 -9.08 7.09
C PRO A 63 -3.59 -9.38 7.55
N ALA A 64 -3.22 -8.98 8.78
CA ALA A 64 -1.83 -9.09 9.27
C ALA A 64 -1.38 -10.54 9.53
N ASP A 65 -2.32 -11.48 9.64
CA ASP A 65 -2.05 -12.92 9.80
C ASP A 65 -1.75 -13.63 8.47
N ARG A 66 -2.04 -12.98 7.35
CA ARG A 66 -1.98 -13.58 6.00
C ARG A 66 -1.12 -12.79 5.01
N CYS A 67 -0.71 -11.57 5.37
CA CYS A 67 0.06 -10.69 4.52
C CYS A 67 1.29 -10.16 5.25
N GLU A 68 2.40 -10.09 4.53
CA GLU A 68 3.66 -9.50 4.97
C GLU A 68 4.08 -8.43 3.97
N LEU A 69 4.70 -7.36 4.46
CA LEU A 69 5.39 -6.39 3.60
C LEU A 69 6.88 -6.66 3.64
N THR A 70 7.43 -7.05 2.49
CA THR A 70 8.85 -7.28 2.31
C THR A 70 9.47 -6.14 1.53
N TYR A 71 10.59 -5.63 2.02
CA TYR A 71 11.37 -4.58 1.39
C TYR A 71 12.80 -5.05 1.22
N GLU A 72 13.35 -4.82 0.03
CA GLU A 72 14.75 -5.05 -0.28
C GLU A 72 15.33 -3.75 -0.83
N TRP A 73 16.48 -3.36 -0.28
CA TRP A 73 17.23 -2.19 -0.69
C TRP A 73 18.72 -2.50 -0.59
N THR A 74 19.49 -1.96 -1.53
CA THR A 74 20.95 -2.05 -1.52
C THR A 74 21.50 -1.15 -0.41
N ALA A 75 22.52 -1.61 0.29
CA ALA A 75 23.12 -0.90 1.42
C ALA A 75 24.22 0.12 1.03
N ASP A 76 24.34 0.46 -0.25
CA ASP A 76 25.41 1.32 -0.81
C ASP A 76 24.85 2.64 -1.34
#